data_AF-A0A2N3DQ99-F1
#
_entry.id   AF-A0A2N3DQ99-F1
#
_cell.length_a   1.000
_cell.length_b   1.000
_cell.length_c   1.000
_cell.angle_alpha   90.00
_cell.angle_beta   90.00
_cell.angle_gamma   90.00
#
_symmetry.space_group_name_H-M   'P 1'
#
loop_
_entity.id
_entity.type
_entity.pdbx_description
1 polymer ?
#
loop_
_entity_poly.entity_id
_entity_poly.type
_entity_poly.pdbx_seq_one_letter_code
_entity_poly.pdbx_strand_id
1 'polypeptide(L)'
;PPAPEAAEIYAAPVALIAPHVDLLLFETMSSVDQARGALLAAANAPCPVWLAVPVMDEDGTRLRSGEPVGALAPLLAEMPPAALLTEERAAPAADIGVDQLNAPIR
;
A
#
# COMPACT_ATOMS: atom_id res chain seq x y z
N PRO A 1 10.71 -7.14 0.34
CA PRO A 1 12.07 -6.57 0.52
C PRO A 1 11.96 -5.34 1.42
N PRO A 2 13.03 -4.92 2.10
CA PRO A 2 13.07 -3.62 2.78
C PRO A 2 12.71 -2.48 1.84
N ALA A 3 12.12 -1.39 2.37
CA ALA A 3 11.60 -0.31 1.54
C ALA A 3 12.58 0.29 0.51
N PRO A 4 13.89 0.51 0.81
CA PRO A 4 14.83 1.04 -0.19
C PRO A 4 15.03 0.09 -1.38
N GLU A 5 15.19 -1.20 -1.11
CA GLU A 5 15.34 -2.23 -2.15
C GLU A 5 14.05 -2.37 -2.97
N ALA A 6 12.90 -2.35 -2.29
CA ALA A 6 11.59 -2.33 -2.96
C ALA A 6 11.46 -1.13 -3.91
N ALA A 7 11.85 0.07 -3.46
CA ALA A 7 11.80 1.29 -4.28
C ALA A 7 12.70 1.19 -5.52
N GLU A 8 13.91 0.65 -5.39
CA GLU A 8 14.81 0.43 -6.52
C GLU A 8 14.20 -0.54 -7.55
N ILE A 9 13.59 -1.63 -7.09
CA ILE A 9 12.92 -2.60 -7.96
C ILE A 9 11.75 -1.97 -8.72
N TYR A 10 10.96 -1.13 -8.06
CA TYR A 10 9.75 -0.54 -8.65
C TYR A 10 10.02 0.71 -9.51
N ALA A 11 11.15 1.39 -9.33
CA ALA A 11 11.44 2.66 -10.02
C ALA A 11 11.47 2.52 -11.55
N ALA A 12 12.07 1.45 -12.08
CA ALA A 12 12.15 1.25 -13.53
C ALA A 12 10.76 1.04 -14.19
N PRO A 13 9.89 0.14 -13.68
CA PRO A 13 8.50 0.05 -14.14
C PRO A 13 7.75 1.38 -14.06
N VAL A 14 7.85 2.11 -12.94
CA VAL A 14 7.17 3.40 -12.75
C VAL A 14 7.60 4.39 -13.84
N ALA A 15 8.90 4.57 -14.07
CA ALA A 15 9.41 5.51 -15.06
C ALA A 15 8.91 5.21 -16.48
N LEU A 16 8.71 3.93 -16.82
CA LEU A 16 8.22 3.50 -18.12
C LEU A 16 6.71 3.62 -18.27
N ILE A 17 5.94 3.40 -17.21
CA ILE A 17 4.48 3.29 -17.27
C ILE A 17 3.81 4.63 -16.98
N ALA A 18 4.28 5.37 -15.97
CA ALA A 18 3.60 6.55 -15.44
C ALA A 18 3.27 7.65 -16.48
N PRO A 19 4.09 7.91 -17.51
CA PRO A 19 3.76 8.90 -18.55
C PRO A 19 2.59 8.51 -19.47
N HIS A 20 2.11 7.27 -19.41
CA HIS A 20 1.18 6.67 -20.37
C HIS A 20 -0.12 6.17 -19.72
N VAL A 21 -0.31 6.38 -18.42
CA VAL A 21 -1.47 5.90 -17.67
C VAL A 21 -2.10 7.03 -16.87
N ASP A 22 -3.40 6.89 -16.61
CA ASP A 22 -4.15 7.84 -15.79
C ASP A 22 -3.90 7.67 -14.29
N LEU A 23 -3.41 6.50 -13.86
CA LEU A 23 -3.03 6.18 -12.48
C LEU A 23 -2.04 5.02 -12.42
N LEU A 24 -1.30 4.93 -11.30
CA LEU A 24 -0.51 3.76 -10.94
C LEU A 24 -1.18 3.00 -9.80
N LEU A 25 -1.41 1.70 -9.99
CA LEU A 25 -1.88 0.81 -8.93
C LEU A 25 -0.75 -0.12 -8.49
N PHE A 26 -0.35 0.01 -7.23
CA PHE A 26 0.55 -0.93 -6.57
C PHE A 26 -0.27 -1.99 -5.86
N GLU A 27 -0.55 -3.06 -6.62
CA GLU A 27 -1.38 -4.19 -6.19
C GLU A 27 -0.60 -5.18 -5.31
N THR A 28 -1.28 -5.78 -4.33
CA THR A 28 -0.79 -6.89 -3.50
C THR A 28 0.47 -6.52 -2.68
N MET A 29 0.54 -5.28 -2.16
CA MET A 29 1.64 -4.83 -1.30
C MET A 29 1.50 -5.44 0.11
N SER A 30 2.14 -6.59 0.29
CA SER A 30 1.91 -7.52 1.40
C SER A 30 2.62 -7.16 2.70
N SER A 31 3.41 -6.09 2.74
CA SER A 31 4.13 -5.61 3.91
C SER A 31 4.22 -4.08 3.94
N VAL A 32 4.49 -3.50 5.11
CA VAL A 32 4.69 -2.04 5.24
C VAL A 32 5.89 -1.59 4.42
N ASP A 33 6.96 -2.38 4.38
CA ASP A 33 8.15 -2.09 3.57
C ASP A 33 7.84 -2.09 2.06
N GLN A 34 7.02 -3.01 1.56
CA GLN A 34 6.62 -3.03 0.15
C GLN A 34 5.77 -1.80 -0.19
N ALA A 35 4.80 -1.47 0.66
CA ALA A 35 3.98 -0.27 0.52
C ALA A 35 4.84 1.01 0.51
N ARG A 36 5.81 1.13 1.43
CA ARG A 36 6.72 2.27 1.47
C ARG A 36 7.60 2.32 0.22
N GLY A 37 8.13 1.19 -0.21
CA GLY A 37 8.91 1.09 -1.44
C GLY A 37 8.15 1.55 -2.68
N ALA A 38 6.87 1.16 -2.80
CA ALA A 38 5.97 1.60 -3.86
C ALA A 38 5.81 3.13 -3.87
N LEU A 39 5.51 3.72 -2.71
CA LEU A 39 5.32 5.16 -2.56
C LEU A 39 6.62 5.95 -2.83
N LEU A 40 7.77 5.42 -2.42
CA LEU A 40 9.08 6.01 -2.72
C LEU A 40 9.37 5.97 -4.23
N ALA A 41 9.15 4.83 -4.88
CA ALA A 41 9.38 4.69 -6.32
C ALA A 41 8.48 5.61 -7.15
N ALA A 42 7.25 5.84 -6.71
CA ALA A 42 6.26 6.67 -7.40
C ALA A 42 6.19 8.12 -6.90
N ALA A 43 7.11 8.56 -6.02
CA ALA A 43 7.06 9.89 -5.39
C ALA A 43 7.02 11.06 -6.39
N ASN A 44 7.59 10.87 -7.59
CA ASN A 44 7.61 11.87 -8.66
C ASN A 44 6.74 11.48 -9.87
N ALA A 45 5.86 10.49 -9.74
CA ALA A 45 4.96 10.09 -10.82
C ALA A 45 4.01 11.25 -11.19
N PRO A 46 3.75 11.50 -12.48
CA PRO A 46 2.86 12.58 -12.93
C PRO A 46 1.36 12.26 -12.74
N CYS A 47 1.02 11.07 -12.24
CA CYS A 47 -0.35 10.58 -12.08
C CYS A 47 -0.60 10.09 -10.64
N PRO A 48 -1.89 10.02 -10.22
CA PRO A 48 -2.26 9.49 -8.92
C PRO A 48 -1.72 8.09 -8.66
N VAL A 49 -1.29 7.85 -7.41
CA VAL A 49 -0.82 6.55 -6.93
C VAL A 49 -1.88 5.93 -6.04
N TRP A 50 -2.30 4.71 -6.36
CA TRP A 50 -3.18 3.88 -5.56
C TRP A 50 -2.38 2.74 -4.96
N LEU A 51 -2.64 2.46 -3.69
CA LEU A 51 -2.00 1.38 -2.95
C LEU A 51 -3.06 0.34 -2.60
N ALA A 52 -2.82 -0.92 -2.91
CA ALA A 52 -3.67 -2.02 -2.47
C ALA A 52 -2.87 -3.00 -1.61
N VAL A 53 -3.40 -3.27 -0.42
CA VAL A 53 -2.76 -4.08 0.60
C VAL A 53 -3.63 -5.30 0.92
N PRO A 54 -3.11 -6.53 0.74
CA PRO A 54 -3.85 -7.73 1.09
C PRO A 54 -3.71 -7.99 2.59
N VAL A 55 -4.82 -8.36 3.21
CA VAL A 55 -4.85 -8.82 4.60
C VAL A 55 -4.81 -10.35 4.66
N MET A 56 -4.48 -10.91 5.83
CA MET A 56 -4.57 -12.36 6.05
C MET A 56 -6.03 -12.82 6.02
N ASP A 57 -6.29 -14.00 5.47
CA ASP A 57 -7.66 -14.54 5.38
C ASP A 57 -8.21 -14.87 6.77
N GLU A 58 -7.36 -15.36 7.67
CA GLU A 58 -7.73 -15.76 9.02
C GLU A 58 -7.72 -14.60 10.03
N ASP A 59 -7.00 -13.52 9.73
CA ASP A 59 -6.85 -12.34 10.58
C ASP A 59 -6.76 -11.06 9.73
N GLY A 60 -7.92 -10.48 9.40
CA GLY A 60 -8.01 -9.22 8.64
C GLY A 60 -7.38 -8.00 9.31
N THR A 61 -6.90 -8.11 10.55
CA THR A 61 -6.14 -7.04 11.23
C THR A 61 -4.66 -7.04 10.87
N ARG A 62 -4.20 -8.01 10.08
CA ARG A 62 -2.80 -8.17 9.69
C ARG A 62 -2.63 -8.21 8.17
N LEU A 63 -1.54 -7.62 7.71
CA LEU A 63 -1.03 -7.83 6.36
C LEU A 63 -0.56 -9.27 6.19
N ARG A 64 -0.39 -9.73 4.95
CA ARG A 64 0.18 -11.06 4.65
C ARG A 64 1.60 -11.27 5.20
N SER A 65 2.34 -10.20 5.50
CA SER A 65 3.61 -10.25 6.23
C SER A 65 3.47 -10.60 7.73
N GLY A 66 2.25 -10.53 8.28
CA GLY A 66 1.95 -10.67 9.71
C GLY A 66 1.99 -9.34 10.48
N GLU A 67 2.43 -8.24 9.85
CA GLU A 67 2.40 -6.91 10.44
C GLU A 67 0.96 -6.43 10.68
N PRO A 68 0.67 -5.68 11.75
CA PRO A 68 -0.65 -5.08 11.93
C PRO A 68 -0.98 -4.12 10.79
N VAL A 69 -2.22 -4.13 10.30
CA VAL A 69 -2.70 -3.17 9.27
C VAL A 69 -2.50 -1.73 9.73
N GLY A 70 -2.77 -1.44 11.02
CA GLY A 70 -2.52 -0.12 11.62
C GLY A 70 -1.05 0.36 11.55
N ALA A 71 -0.08 -0.53 11.30
CA ALA A 71 1.31 -0.14 11.08
C ALA A 71 1.52 0.66 9.79
N LEU A 72 0.54 0.68 8.87
CA LEU A 72 0.54 1.56 7.70
C LEU A 72 0.22 3.02 8.05
N ALA A 73 -0.43 3.32 9.18
CA ALA A 73 -0.89 4.67 9.50
C ALA A 73 0.23 5.73 9.48
N PRO A 74 1.41 5.51 10.09
CA PRO A 74 2.51 6.47 10.00
C PRO A 74 3.01 6.70 8.57
N LEU A 75 3.05 5.64 7.76
CA LEU A 75 3.44 5.72 6.35
C LEU A 75 2.43 6.54 5.55
N LEU A 76 1.13 6.31 5.74
CA LEU A 76 0.06 7.02 5.02
C LEU A 76 -0.01 8.50 5.42
N ALA A 77 0.35 8.83 6.67
CA ALA A 77 0.48 10.21 7.12
C ALA A 77 1.68 10.93 6.48
N GLU A 78 2.79 10.21 6.28
CA GLU A 78 4.02 10.73 5.67
C GLU A 78 3.91 10.85 4.14
N MET A 79 3.33 9.84 3.50
CA MET A 79 3.30 9.66 2.05
C MET A 79 1.89 9.23 1.60
N PRO A 80 0.90 10.14 1.63
CA PRO A 80 -0.49 9.77 1.34
C PRO A 80 -0.65 9.36 -0.13
N PRO A 81 -1.10 8.12 -0.42
CA PRO A 81 -1.56 7.77 -1.76
C PRO A 81 -2.88 8.49 -2.06
N ALA A 82 -3.26 8.55 -3.33
CA ALA A 82 -4.56 9.08 -3.74
C ALA A 82 -5.73 8.16 -3.35
N ALA A 83 -5.47 6.86 -3.20
CA ALA A 83 -6.40 5.89 -2.64
C ALA A 83 -5.66 4.73 -1.96
N LEU A 84 -6.32 4.15 -0.96
CA LEU A 84 -5.90 2.92 -0.30
C LEU A 84 -7.01 1.88 -0.41
N LEU A 85 -6.66 0.68 -0.83
CA LEU A 85 -7.56 -0.45 -1.01
C LEU A 85 -7.11 -1.59 -0.09
N THR A 86 -8.07 -2.36 0.39
CA THR A 86 -7.80 -3.64 1.05
C THR A 86 -8.25 -4.77 0.13
N GLU A 87 -7.36 -5.72 -0.13
CA GLU A 87 -7.65 -6.90 -0.93
C GLU A 87 -7.98 -8.08 -0.01
N GLU A 88 -9.10 -8.75 -0.25
CA GLU A 88 -9.46 -10.02 0.39
C GLU A 88 -9.77 -11.10 -0.65
N ARG A 89 -9.39 -12.35 -0.37
CA ARG A 89 -9.92 -13.53 -1.07
C ARG A 89 -10.93 -14.23 -0.17
N ALA A 90 -12.15 -13.66 -0.14
CA ALA A 90 -13.37 -14.23 0.44
C ALA A 90 -13.42 -14.45 1.98
N ALA A 91 -14.36 -13.73 2.63
CA ALA A 91 -15.01 -13.96 3.95
C ALA A 91 -14.74 -12.87 5.04
N PRO A 92 -15.63 -12.70 6.05
CA PRO A 92 -16.22 -11.45 6.58
C PRO A 92 -15.32 -10.46 7.37
N ALA A 93 -14.00 -10.49 7.19
CA ALA A 93 -13.07 -9.67 7.97
C ALA A 93 -12.84 -8.23 7.43
N ALA A 94 -13.41 -7.90 6.27
CA ALA A 94 -13.22 -6.63 5.55
C ALA A 94 -13.41 -5.35 6.39
N ASP A 95 -14.44 -5.31 7.26
CA ASP A 95 -14.76 -4.10 8.02
C ASP A 95 -13.67 -3.72 9.03
N ILE A 96 -12.92 -4.69 9.55
CA ILE A 96 -11.99 -4.47 10.67
C ILE A 96 -10.70 -3.77 10.19
N GLY A 97 -10.22 -4.10 8.99
CA GLY A 97 -8.96 -3.56 8.45
C GLY A 97 -9.05 -2.07 8.11
N VAL A 98 -10.16 -1.64 7.51
CA VAL A 98 -10.39 -0.25 7.10
C VAL A 98 -10.59 0.67 8.30
N ASP A 99 -11.28 0.22 9.35
CA ASP A 99 -11.51 1.00 10.57
C ASP A 99 -10.20 1.34 11.31
N GLN A 100 -9.17 0.49 11.23
CA GLN A 100 -7.86 0.76 11.85
C GLN A 100 -7.10 1.91 11.20
N LEU A 101 -7.43 2.23 9.95
CA LEU A 101 -6.77 3.27 9.15
C LEU A 101 -7.52 4.62 9.23
N ASN A 102 -8.78 4.61 9.66
CA ASN A 102 -9.64 5.79 9.82
C ASN A 102 -9.59 6.40 11.24
N ALA A 103 -8.75 5.90 12.14
CA ALA A 103 -8.58 6.51 13.46
C ALA A 103 -7.96 7.92 13.29
N PRO A 104 -8.53 8.97 13.91
CA PRO A 104 -8.00 10.31 13.79
C PRO A 104 -6.57 10.33 14.32
N ILE A 105 -5.63 10.71 13.44
CA ILE A 105 -4.25 11.03 13.81
C ILE A 105 -4.33 12.15 14.85
N ARG A 106 -4.06 11.82 16.12
CA ARG A 106 -3.94 12.81 17.21
C ARG A 106 -2.59 13.50 17.15
#